data_AF-A0AAU5MJA4-F1
#
_entry.id   AF-A0AAU5MJA4-F1
#
_cell.length_a   1.000
_cell.length_b   1.000
_cell.length_c   1.000
_cell.angle_alpha   90.00
_cell.angle_beta   90.00
_cell.angle_gamma   90.00
#
_symmetry.space_group_name_H-M   'P 1'
#
loop_
_entity.id
_entity.type
_entity.pdbx_description
1 polymer ?
#
loop_
_entity_poly.entity_id
_entity_poly.type
_entity_poly.pdbx_seq_one_letter_code
_entity_poly.pdbx_strand_id
1 'polypeptide(L)'
;MPERHAVAVVDNQVATEQAHRAGQDAWWVYLDEVLGHLRLPYRSLSLGDAVDDVAVLVFATTPDADPGLEQWVRGGGVLILVGDPGPLSALAGVSADGSVVEDHVALADSPVWTSRPPTALHAVGGTRLTGPDVEVLARWQDSDTAAITLRRLDAGVVLTYGVDLWQSIVRIQQGYAVTADGEPAADGTAPIDDGILKCEDGMTLSFDRDRAMPPGEPELVEPFEHTYPPPSAVPMFDQPQADWWCSLFAQSLWWGAEHAGTVVPWLGYWPAGVDAVAHMSHDSDQNVEEHGQAALDAFAEAGVEVTWCHVFPGGYSAELYEAITAAGHENALHYNAMGDADLAVWGWPQMRAQYAWAQAVTGNDQIISNKNHYTRWEGWTEFYNWCEQLGIQIDESRGPSKQGDIGFLFGAAHVSYPMGPVAEGNRFFDVLNLPLHTQDLAWAGHAAVRDAILDGAQAVHGVAHFLFHGPHLHHRPLTRAACIELAAEARRRGMPWWTAARINAWERSRRGVTLSVSPVADGVAVVAAATEPMPGAAVLLAVPDLGSDPIVKEGEGSARTVVRHGRSFVELTADIVAGDNRWVITP
;
A
#
# COMPACT_ATOMS: atom_id res chain seq x y z
N MET A 1 -33.12 -15.72 0.90
CA MET A 1 -32.47 -15.46 2.20
C MET A 1 -32.63 -13.98 2.50
N PRO A 2 -32.83 -13.54 3.75
CA PRO A 2 -32.82 -12.12 4.07
C PRO A 2 -31.48 -11.51 3.62
N GLU A 3 -31.52 -10.25 3.20
CA GLU A 3 -30.37 -9.45 2.80
C GLU A 3 -29.44 -9.35 4.02
N ARG A 4 -28.33 -10.09 4.01
CA ARG A 4 -27.30 -10.01 5.05
C ARG A 4 -26.20 -9.08 4.55
N HIS A 5 -25.85 -8.08 5.34
CA HIS A 5 -24.62 -7.33 5.13
C HIS A 5 -23.45 -8.28 5.39
N ALA A 6 -22.52 -8.36 4.45
CA ALA A 6 -21.46 -9.34 4.56
C ALA A 6 -20.43 -8.96 5.64
N VAL A 7 -20.11 -7.67 5.78
CA VAL A 7 -19.12 -7.18 6.74
C VAL A 7 -19.68 -5.96 7.49
N ALA A 8 -19.44 -5.91 8.80
CA ALA A 8 -19.63 -4.72 9.61
C ALA A 8 -18.41 -4.46 10.51
N VAL A 9 -18.19 -3.20 10.84
CA VAL A 9 -17.12 -2.72 11.71
C VAL A 9 -17.74 -1.99 12.89
N VAL A 10 -17.26 -2.26 14.09
CA VAL A 10 -17.67 -1.51 15.28
C VAL A 10 -16.86 -0.23 15.37
N ASP A 11 -17.53 0.90 15.20
CA ASP A 11 -16.98 2.24 15.43
C ASP A 11 -17.00 2.54 16.94
N ASN A 12 -15.82 2.48 17.56
CA ASN A 12 -15.66 2.81 18.98
C ASN A 12 -15.18 4.25 19.16
N GLN A 13 -16.06 5.22 18.82
CA GLN A 13 -15.79 6.65 19.01
C GLN A 13 -15.39 6.99 20.45
N VAL A 14 -15.96 6.30 21.44
CA VAL A 14 -15.64 6.50 22.86
C VAL A 14 -14.18 6.16 23.13
N ALA A 15 -13.67 5.03 22.64
CA ALA A 15 -12.25 4.68 22.76
C ALA A 15 -11.36 5.69 22.03
N THR A 16 -11.74 6.13 20.82
CA THR A 16 -11.01 7.16 20.07
C THR A 16 -10.90 8.46 20.87
N GLU A 17 -12.01 8.97 21.41
CA GLU A 17 -12.04 10.17 22.24
C GLU A 17 -11.23 10.02 23.55
N GLN A 18 -11.19 8.81 24.12
CA GLN A 18 -10.38 8.53 25.31
C GLN A 18 -8.89 8.54 24.98
N ALA A 19 -8.46 7.89 23.89
CA ALA A 19 -7.08 7.90 23.41
C ALA A 19 -6.61 9.32 23.11
N HIS A 20 -7.43 10.09 22.37
CA HIS A 20 -7.12 11.48 22.04
C HIS A 20 -6.99 12.37 23.27
N ARG A 21 -7.89 12.21 24.26
CA ARG A 21 -7.77 12.92 25.56
C ARG A 21 -6.52 12.53 26.35
N ALA A 22 -6.03 11.31 26.16
CA ALA A 22 -4.77 10.83 26.72
C ALA A 22 -3.53 11.27 25.92
N GLY A 23 -3.71 11.96 24.78
CA GLY A 23 -2.62 12.35 23.89
C GLY A 23 -2.01 11.16 23.13
N GLN A 24 -2.81 10.12 22.88
CA GLN A 24 -2.40 8.90 22.18
C GLN A 24 -3.08 8.81 20.83
N ASP A 25 -2.36 8.30 19.84
CA ASP A 25 -2.90 7.98 18.53
C ASP A 25 -3.90 6.82 18.64
N ALA A 26 -5.06 6.98 18.00
CA ALA A 26 -6.08 5.95 17.89
C ALA A 26 -5.84 5.11 16.63
N TRP A 27 -4.78 4.29 16.60
CA TRP A 27 -4.32 3.59 15.38
C TRP A 27 -5.43 2.83 14.63
N TRP A 28 -6.42 2.30 15.35
CA TRP A 28 -7.55 1.56 14.77
C TRP A 28 -8.41 2.35 13.79
N VAL A 29 -8.35 3.69 13.80
CA VAL A 29 -9.02 4.49 12.76
C VAL A 29 -8.43 4.23 11.37
N TYR A 30 -7.20 3.72 11.28
CA TYR A 30 -6.56 3.37 10.01
C TYR A 30 -7.26 2.22 9.26
N LEU A 31 -8.14 1.46 9.94
CA LEU A 31 -9.01 0.50 9.28
C LEU A 31 -9.86 1.15 8.18
N ASP A 32 -10.27 2.41 8.35
CA ASP A 32 -11.03 3.14 7.33
C ASP A 32 -10.21 3.35 6.05
N GLU A 33 -8.90 3.57 6.17
CA GLU A 33 -8.03 3.67 5.00
C GLU A 33 -7.82 2.30 4.34
N VAL A 34 -7.62 1.23 5.12
CA VAL A 34 -7.48 -0.14 4.58
C VAL A 34 -8.74 -0.57 3.84
N LEU A 35 -9.93 -0.38 4.42
CA LEU A 35 -11.21 -0.67 3.77
C LEU A 35 -11.50 0.30 2.63
N GLY A 36 -11.10 1.57 2.78
CA GLY A 36 -11.22 2.62 1.78
C GLY A 36 -10.37 2.37 0.54
N HIS A 37 -9.23 1.69 0.68
CA HIS A 37 -8.41 1.21 -0.44
C HIS A 37 -8.97 -0.11 -0.99
N LEU A 38 -9.36 -1.07 -0.13
CA LEU A 38 -9.97 -2.33 -0.58
C LEU A 38 -11.28 -2.12 -1.35
N ARG A 39 -12.05 -1.08 -1.06
CA ARG A 39 -13.38 -0.82 -1.66
C ARG A 39 -14.35 -1.99 -1.53
N LEU A 40 -14.30 -2.62 -0.37
CA LEU A 40 -15.24 -3.64 0.06
C LEU A 40 -16.41 -2.95 0.80
N PRO A 41 -17.68 -3.31 0.54
CA PRO A 41 -18.78 -2.68 1.25
C PRO A 41 -18.89 -3.21 2.68
N TYR A 42 -18.96 -2.28 3.63
CA TYR A 42 -19.15 -2.57 5.04
C TYR A 42 -20.17 -1.63 5.68
N ARG A 43 -20.77 -2.06 6.78
CA ARG A 43 -21.58 -1.22 7.65
C ARG A 43 -20.78 -0.78 8.87
N SER A 44 -20.84 0.50 9.23
CA SER A 44 -20.37 0.96 10.54
C SER A 44 -21.47 0.76 11.58
N LEU A 45 -21.10 0.22 12.74
CA LEU A 45 -22.00 -0.08 13.86
C LEU A 45 -21.51 0.58 15.14
N SER A 46 -22.43 1.10 15.95
CA SER A 46 -22.16 1.46 17.33
C SER A 46 -22.13 0.22 18.23
N LEU A 47 -21.45 0.32 19.37
CA LEU A 47 -21.45 -0.73 20.38
C LEU A 47 -22.88 -1.02 20.88
N GLY A 48 -23.35 -2.25 20.70
CA GLY A 48 -24.69 -2.68 21.11
C GLY A 48 -25.76 -2.64 20.02
N ASP A 49 -25.41 -2.17 18.80
CA ASP A 49 -26.29 -2.32 17.64
C ASP A 49 -26.55 -3.81 17.32
N ALA A 50 -27.69 -4.08 16.70
CA ALA A 50 -28.06 -5.45 16.31
C ALA A 50 -27.11 -5.98 15.21
N VAL A 51 -26.76 -7.26 15.33
CA VAL A 51 -25.82 -7.96 14.44
C VAL A 51 -26.46 -9.13 13.68
N ASP A 52 -27.77 -9.34 13.82
CA ASP A 52 -28.48 -10.50 13.26
C ASP A 52 -28.41 -10.60 11.72
N ASP A 53 -28.20 -9.47 11.06
CA ASP A 53 -28.06 -9.33 9.61
C ASP A 53 -26.61 -9.22 9.13
N VAL A 54 -25.63 -9.36 10.04
CA VAL A 54 -24.19 -9.28 9.74
C VAL A 54 -23.57 -10.67 9.74
N ALA A 55 -22.77 -10.97 8.72
CA ALA A 55 -22.01 -12.21 8.63
C ALA A 55 -20.64 -12.14 9.33
N VAL A 56 -19.87 -11.08 9.04
CA VAL A 56 -18.55 -10.82 9.63
C VAL A 56 -18.59 -9.51 10.42
N LEU A 57 -18.19 -9.54 11.69
CA LEU A 57 -18.11 -8.38 12.57
C LEU A 57 -16.65 -8.13 12.98
N VAL A 58 -16.16 -6.92 12.77
CA VAL A 58 -14.79 -6.52 13.11
C VAL A 58 -14.80 -5.56 14.30
N PHE A 59 -14.04 -5.89 15.34
CA PHE A 59 -13.59 -4.94 16.35
C PHE A 59 -12.15 -4.55 16.04
N ALA A 60 -11.96 -3.31 15.60
CA ALA A 60 -10.65 -2.78 15.23
C ALA A 60 -9.76 -2.49 16.45
N THR A 61 -10.32 -2.46 17.66
CA THR A 61 -9.60 -2.21 18.91
C THR A 61 -10.22 -3.02 20.04
N THR A 62 -9.56 -3.04 21.20
CA THR A 62 -10.06 -3.68 22.42
C THR A 62 -11.46 -3.19 22.76
N PRO A 63 -12.45 -4.10 22.86
CA PRO A 63 -13.80 -3.72 23.26
C PRO A 63 -13.85 -3.23 24.71
N ASP A 64 -14.61 -2.17 24.99
CA ASP A 64 -14.80 -1.67 26.36
C ASP A 64 -15.79 -2.50 27.19
N ALA A 65 -16.65 -3.29 26.52
CA ALA A 65 -17.65 -4.15 27.14
C ALA A 65 -17.96 -5.38 26.26
N ASP A 66 -18.50 -6.43 26.88
CA ASP A 66 -19.07 -7.58 26.18
C ASP A 66 -20.49 -7.23 25.68
N PRO A 67 -20.74 -7.18 24.36
CA PRO A 67 -22.06 -6.87 23.81
C PRO A 67 -23.01 -8.07 23.77
N GLY A 68 -22.62 -9.24 24.29
CA GLY A 68 -23.43 -10.45 24.28
C GLY A 68 -23.43 -11.18 22.95
N LEU A 69 -22.25 -11.28 22.30
CA LEU A 69 -22.11 -11.82 20.95
C LEU A 69 -22.10 -13.36 20.86
N GLU A 70 -22.02 -14.07 21.98
CA GLU A 70 -21.84 -15.52 21.98
C GLU A 70 -22.90 -16.26 21.17
N GLN A 71 -24.19 -15.90 21.33
CA GLN A 71 -25.27 -16.56 20.60
C GLN A 71 -25.21 -16.29 19.09
N TRP A 72 -24.79 -15.10 18.69
CA TRP A 72 -24.61 -14.74 17.29
C TRP A 72 -23.45 -15.52 16.66
N VAL A 73 -22.30 -15.60 17.34
CA VAL A 73 -21.15 -16.41 16.90
C VAL A 73 -21.57 -17.88 16.79
N ARG A 74 -22.17 -18.47 17.83
CA ARG A 74 -22.65 -19.87 17.78
C ARG A 74 -23.63 -20.12 16.64
N GLY A 75 -24.42 -19.11 16.27
CA GLY A 75 -25.36 -19.13 15.16
C GLY A 75 -24.73 -19.05 13.75
N GLY A 76 -23.41 -18.95 13.64
CA GLY A 76 -22.68 -18.87 12.37
C GLY A 76 -22.00 -17.54 12.09
N GLY A 77 -22.07 -16.58 13.02
CA GLY A 77 -21.36 -15.30 12.90
C GLY A 77 -19.83 -15.47 12.98
N VAL A 78 -19.10 -14.60 12.28
CA VAL A 78 -17.64 -14.55 12.28
C VAL A 78 -17.16 -13.27 12.96
N LEU A 79 -16.54 -13.41 14.13
CA LEU A 79 -15.98 -12.28 14.87
C LEU A 79 -14.49 -12.14 14.57
N ILE A 80 -14.04 -10.95 14.21
CA ILE A 80 -12.62 -10.60 14.10
C ILE A 80 -12.30 -9.56 15.17
N LEU A 81 -11.35 -9.88 16.04
CA LEU A 81 -10.83 -9.01 17.08
C LEU A 81 -9.40 -8.62 16.76
N VAL A 82 -9.07 -7.34 16.86
CA VAL A 82 -7.70 -6.82 16.74
C VAL A 82 -7.27 -6.20 18.06
N GLY A 83 -6.10 -6.60 18.55
CA GLY A 83 -5.53 -6.21 19.84
C GLY A 83 -5.93 -7.15 20.99
N ASP A 84 -5.97 -6.59 22.21
CA ASP A 84 -6.36 -7.34 23.41
C ASP A 84 -7.85 -7.70 23.34
N PRO A 85 -8.24 -8.99 23.44
CA PRO A 85 -9.64 -9.40 23.42
C PRO A 85 -10.45 -8.88 24.61
N GLY A 86 -9.81 -8.46 25.71
CA GLY A 86 -10.44 -7.75 26.82
C GLY A 86 -11.68 -8.48 27.39
N PRO A 87 -12.83 -7.80 27.50
CA PRO A 87 -14.10 -8.42 27.93
C PRO A 87 -14.54 -9.63 27.09
N LEU A 88 -14.08 -9.75 25.84
CA LEU A 88 -14.39 -10.87 24.95
C LEU A 88 -13.40 -12.04 25.04
N SER A 89 -12.42 -12.00 25.95
CA SER A 89 -11.43 -13.09 26.14
C SER A 89 -12.08 -14.46 26.30
N ALA A 90 -13.16 -14.55 27.08
CA ALA A 90 -13.89 -15.81 27.29
C ALA A 90 -14.57 -16.31 26.01
N LEU A 91 -15.04 -15.42 25.12
CA LEU A 91 -15.61 -15.76 23.82
C LEU A 91 -14.51 -16.14 22.82
N ALA A 92 -13.41 -15.38 22.79
CA ALA A 92 -12.24 -15.64 21.95
C ALA A 92 -11.48 -16.92 22.35
N GLY A 93 -11.62 -17.37 23.60
CA GLY A 93 -10.90 -18.54 24.14
C GLY A 93 -9.42 -18.27 24.40
N VAL A 94 -9.02 -17.00 24.38
CA VAL A 94 -7.67 -16.52 24.62
C VAL A 94 -7.69 -15.31 25.56
N SER A 95 -6.59 -15.13 26.28
CA SER A 95 -6.29 -13.92 27.05
C SER A 95 -4.98 -13.31 26.57
N ALA A 96 -4.84 -11.99 26.75
CA ALA A 96 -3.59 -11.27 26.58
C ALA A 96 -2.58 -11.65 27.68
N ASP A 97 -1.34 -11.96 27.30
CA ASP A 97 -0.23 -12.32 28.19
C ASP A 97 1.01 -11.44 27.90
N GLY A 98 0.92 -10.18 28.31
CA GLY A 98 1.97 -9.19 28.13
C GLY A 98 1.99 -8.54 26.74
N SER A 99 2.65 -7.39 26.67
CA SER A 99 2.78 -6.61 25.45
C SER A 99 3.99 -7.05 24.61
N VAL A 100 3.87 -6.81 23.31
CA VAL A 100 4.97 -6.89 22.34
C VAL A 100 5.15 -5.46 21.82
N VAL A 101 6.38 -4.94 21.91
CA VAL A 101 6.69 -3.61 21.36
C VAL A 101 6.96 -3.73 19.87
N GLU A 102 7.78 -4.71 19.49
CA GLU A 102 8.18 -5.00 18.12
C GLU A 102 8.67 -6.46 18.06
N ASP A 103 8.28 -7.21 17.04
CA ASP A 103 8.72 -8.58 16.75
C ASP A 103 8.26 -8.96 15.34
N HIS A 104 8.56 -10.17 14.88
CA HIS A 104 8.11 -10.72 13.61
C HIS A 104 7.09 -11.83 13.81
N VAL A 105 6.16 -11.95 12.87
CA VAL A 105 5.05 -12.88 12.93
C VAL A 105 5.15 -13.92 11.82
N ALA A 106 5.38 -15.17 12.21
CA ALA A 106 5.41 -16.30 11.29
C ALA A 106 4.03 -16.96 11.18
N LEU A 107 3.54 -17.14 9.97
CA LEU A 107 2.23 -17.74 9.71
C LEU A 107 2.28 -19.26 9.73
N ALA A 108 1.28 -19.88 10.33
CA ALA A 108 1.01 -21.31 10.19
C ALA A 108 0.34 -21.61 8.84
N ASP A 109 0.32 -22.89 8.45
CA ASP A 109 -0.53 -23.34 7.35
C ASP A 109 -1.98 -23.42 7.82
N SER A 110 -2.88 -22.73 7.13
CA SER A 110 -4.29 -22.64 7.51
C SER A 110 -5.16 -22.28 6.30
N PRO A 111 -6.39 -22.82 6.18
CA PRO A 111 -7.31 -22.46 5.10
C PRO A 111 -7.77 -20.99 5.13
N VAL A 112 -7.51 -20.26 6.22
CA VAL A 112 -7.74 -18.81 6.26
C VAL A 112 -6.80 -18.07 5.30
N TRP A 113 -5.57 -18.60 5.11
CA TRP A 113 -4.52 -17.99 4.30
C TRP A 113 -4.44 -18.67 2.93
N THR A 114 -5.08 -18.08 1.92
CA THR A 114 -4.98 -18.53 0.53
C THR A 114 -3.69 -18.06 -0.15
N SER A 115 -3.09 -16.98 0.36
CA SER A 115 -1.76 -16.51 0.02
C SER A 115 -1.02 -16.08 1.27
N ARG A 116 0.27 -16.40 1.35
CA ARG A 116 1.12 -16.12 2.51
C ARG A 116 2.35 -15.32 2.08
N PRO A 117 2.83 -14.42 2.94
CA PRO A 117 4.12 -13.78 2.72
C PRO A 117 5.23 -14.84 2.68
N PRO A 118 6.29 -14.62 1.89
CA PRO A 118 7.39 -15.57 1.77
C PRO A 118 8.19 -15.71 3.07
N THR A 119 8.24 -14.66 3.89
CA THR A 119 8.89 -14.68 5.21
C THR A 119 7.96 -14.12 6.30
N ALA A 120 8.44 -14.08 7.54
CA ALA A 120 7.65 -13.54 8.65
C ALA A 120 7.44 -12.04 8.51
N LEU A 121 6.29 -11.55 8.97
CA LEU A 121 5.95 -10.14 8.85
C LEU A 121 6.41 -9.33 10.04
N HIS A 122 7.02 -8.18 9.79
CA HIS A 122 7.37 -7.22 10.84
C HIS A 122 6.10 -6.66 11.47
N ALA A 123 6.01 -6.65 12.80
CA ALA A 123 4.89 -6.10 13.54
C ALA A 123 5.36 -5.14 14.65
N VAL A 124 4.70 -3.98 14.71
CA VAL A 124 4.90 -2.96 15.74
C VAL A 124 3.69 -2.93 16.64
N GLY A 125 3.89 -3.24 17.92
CA GLY A 125 2.84 -3.29 18.92
C GLY A 125 2.05 -4.59 18.91
N GLY A 126 1.37 -4.85 20.03
CA GLY A 126 0.45 -5.97 20.20
C GLY A 126 0.59 -6.66 21.55
N THR A 127 0.01 -7.84 21.63
CA THR A 127 -0.01 -8.72 22.79
C THR A 127 0.19 -10.17 22.40
N ARG A 128 0.76 -10.95 23.33
CA ARG A 128 0.84 -12.41 23.19
C ARG A 128 -0.50 -13.00 23.58
N LEU A 129 -0.99 -13.95 22.80
CA LEU A 129 -2.25 -14.64 23.09
C LEU A 129 -1.97 -15.99 23.73
N THR A 130 -2.73 -16.32 24.78
CA THR A 130 -2.66 -17.62 25.46
C THR A 130 -4.05 -18.21 25.66
N GLY A 131 -4.22 -19.49 25.33
CA GLY A 131 -5.51 -20.18 25.48
C GLY A 131 -5.42 -21.66 25.09
N PRO A 132 -6.11 -22.58 25.79
CA PRO A 132 -6.00 -24.02 25.56
C PRO A 132 -6.85 -24.52 24.37
N ASP A 133 -7.89 -23.79 23.96
CA ASP A 133 -8.92 -24.26 23.02
C ASP A 133 -8.96 -23.42 21.72
N VAL A 134 -7.79 -23.11 21.16
CA VAL A 134 -7.67 -22.34 19.92
C VAL A 134 -6.69 -22.96 18.93
N GLU A 135 -6.98 -22.78 17.65
CA GLU A 135 -6.03 -22.99 16.57
C GLU A 135 -5.09 -21.77 16.51
N VAL A 136 -3.78 -21.99 16.51
CA VAL A 136 -2.79 -20.91 16.36
C VAL A 136 -2.50 -20.73 14.88
N LEU A 137 -2.91 -19.58 14.33
CA LEU A 137 -2.74 -19.24 12.91
C LEU A 137 -1.44 -18.53 12.61
N ALA A 138 -0.83 -17.88 13.61
CA ALA A 138 0.48 -17.25 13.50
C ALA A 138 1.14 -17.11 14.88
N ARG A 139 2.48 -17.03 14.91
CA ARG A 139 3.29 -16.93 16.12
C ARG A 139 4.28 -15.78 16.07
N TRP A 140 4.49 -15.15 17.22
CA TRP A 140 5.61 -14.26 17.48
C TRP A 140 6.91 -15.05 17.43
N GLN A 141 7.87 -14.66 16.60
CA GLN A 141 9.09 -15.43 16.38
C GLN A 141 9.95 -15.52 17.64
N ASP A 142 10.16 -14.40 18.34
CA ASP A 142 11.15 -14.36 19.43
C ASP A 142 10.67 -15.11 20.68
N SER A 143 9.35 -15.21 20.88
CA SER A 143 8.75 -15.85 22.06
C SER A 143 8.02 -17.17 21.77
N ASP A 144 7.84 -17.54 20.49
CA ASP A 144 7.03 -18.68 20.03
C ASP A 144 5.59 -18.69 20.57
N THR A 145 5.09 -17.53 21.00
CA THR A 145 3.71 -17.37 21.51
C THR A 145 2.74 -17.05 20.38
N ALA A 146 1.44 -17.29 20.59
CA ALA A 146 0.45 -17.04 19.55
C ALA A 146 0.27 -15.54 19.28
N ALA A 147 0.31 -15.17 18.00
CA ALA A 147 0.09 -13.81 17.51
C ALA A 147 -1.29 -13.68 16.83
N ILE A 148 -1.76 -14.75 16.17
CA ILE A 148 -3.10 -14.82 15.60
C ILE A 148 -3.71 -16.17 15.97
N THR A 149 -4.96 -16.18 16.42
CA THR A 149 -5.67 -17.41 16.82
C THR A 149 -7.05 -17.48 16.20
N LEU A 150 -7.57 -18.69 16.07
CA LEU A 150 -8.92 -18.99 15.65
C LEU A 150 -9.58 -19.92 16.65
N ARG A 151 -10.77 -19.55 17.11
CA ARG A 151 -11.65 -20.42 17.90
C ARG A 151 -12.90 -20.75 17.11
N ARG A 152 -13.31 -22.01 17.13
CA ARG A 152 -14.59 -22.46 16.57
C ARG A 152 -15.62 -22.63 17.69
N LEU A 153 -16.82 -22.09 17.47
CA LEU A 153 -17.95 -22.18 18.39
C LEU A 153 -19.19 -22.56 17.61
N ASP A 154 -19.58 -23.83 17.70
CA ASP A 154 -20.67 -24.42 16.92
C ASP A 154 -20.52 -24.10 15.42
N ALA A 155 -21.38 -23.26 14.86
CA ALA A 155 -21.35 -22.91 13.44
C ALA A 155 -20.46 -21.70 13.11
N GLY A 156 -20.07 -20.88 14.09
CA GLY A 156 -19.27 -19.67 13.86
C GLY A 156 -17.88 -19.73 14.44
N VAL A 157 -17.15 -18.62 14.32
CA VAL A 157 -15.74 -18.55 14.68
C VAL A 157 -15.36 -17.17 15.24
N VAL A 158 -14.29 -17.16 16.02
CA VAL A 158 -13.62 -15.94 16.50
C VAL A 158 -12.16 -15.99 16.04
N LEU A 159 -11.78 -15.01 15.21
CA LEU A 159 -10.39 -14.73 14.83
C LEU A 159 -9.87 -13.62 15.74
N THR A 160 -8.74 -13.83 16.40
CA THR A 160 -8.11 -12.83 17.26
C THR A 160 -6.69 -12.55 16.80
N TYR A 161 -6.44 -11.31 16.38
CA TYR A 161 -5.13 -10.76 16.09
C TYR A 161 -4.60 -10.11 17.36
N GLY A 162 -3.59 -10.73 17.98
CA GLY A 162 -2.85 -10.12 19.09
C GLY A 162 -1.91 -9.02 18.61
N VAL A 163 -1.53 -9.03 17.33
CA VAL A 163 -0.76 -7.96 16.68
C VAL A 163 -1.57 -6.66 16.66
N ASP A 164 -0.93 -5.52 16.93
CA ASP A 164 -1.52 -4.22 16.58
C ASP A 164 -1.35 -4.00 15.08
N LEU A 165 -2.31 -4.55 14.33
CA LEU A 165 -2.31 -4.55 12.87
C LEU A 165 -2.21 -3.13 12.31
N TRP A 166 -2.93 -2.20 12.91
CA TRP A 166 -3.07 -0.84 12.39
C TRP A 166 -1.83 0.00 12.66
N GLN A 167 -1.30 -0.08 13.89
CA GLN A 167 -0.02 0.56 14.20
C GLN A 167 1.10 0.00 13.31
N SER A 168 1.13 -1.33 13.10
CA SER A 168 2.13 -1.98 12.24
C SER A 168 2.08 -1.42 10.82
N ILE A 169 0.90 -1.36 10.20
CA ILE A 169 0.75 -0.82 8.84
C ILE A 169 1.22 0.64 8.78
N VAL A 170 0.71 1.50 9.66
CA VAL A 170 1.04 2.94 9.64
C VAL A 170 2.53 3.19 9.87
N ARG A 171 3.13 2.52 10.86
CA ARG A 171 4.56 2.71 11.18
C ARG A 171 5.46 2.24 10.06
N ILE A 172 5.14 1.10 9.43
CA ILE A 172 5.92 0.61 8.31
C ILE A 172 5.79 1.56 7.09
N GLN A 173 4.57 2.03 6.76
CA GLN A 173 4.34 2.89 5.59
C GLN A 173 4.86 4.33 5.75
N GLN A 174 4.75 4.91 6.95
CA GLN A 174 5.07 6.33 7.19
C GLN A 174 6.36 6.54 8.00
N GLY A 175 6.87 5.50 8.65
CA GLY A 175 7.98 5.61 9.58
C GLY A 175 7.67 6.39 10.88
N TYR A 176 8.73 6.75 11.56
CA TYR A 176 8.79 7.68 12.68
C TYR A 176 9.11 9.10 12.21
N ALA A 177 9.04 10.06 13.12
CA ALA A 177 9.44 11.43 12.84
C ALA A 177 10.95 11.49 12.58
N VAL A 178 11.34 12.12 11.47
CA VAL A 178 12.74 12.36 11.12
C VAL A 178 13.24 13.61 11.84
N THR A 179 14.06 13.44 12.86
CA THR A 179 14.66 14.54 13.64
C THR A 179 16.18 14.49 13.72
N ALA A 180 16.77 13.39 13.26
CA ALA A 180 18.19 13.10 13.20
C ALA A 180 18.38 12.01 12.13
N ASP A 181 19.62 11.81 11.68
CA ASP A 181 19.94 10.69 10.78
C ASP A 181 19.59 9.35 11.44
N GLY A 182 19.23 8.37 10.62
CA GLY A 182 18.95 7.01 11.04
C GLY A 182 20.22 6.22 11.41
N GLU A 183 20.03 5.03 11.95
CA GLU A 183 21.13 4.11 12.22
C GLU A 183 21.55 3.40 10.92
N PRO A 184 22.83 3.48 10.51
CA PRO A 184 23.29 2.82 9.28
C PRO A 184 23.28 1.29 9.42
N ALA A 185 23.14 0.59 8.29
CA ALA A 185 23.23 -0.87 8.28
C ALA A 185 24.63 -1.33 8.73
N ALA A 186 24.69 -2.30 9.65
CA ALA A 186 25.94 -2.80 10.22
C ALA A 186 26.89 -3.44 9.18
N ASP A 187 26.35 -3.91 8.07
CA ASP A 187 27.09 -4.49 6.94
C ASP A 187 27.72 -3.45 5.99
N GLY A 188 27.47 -2.15 6.24
CA GLY A 188 28.01 -1.03 5.47
C GLY A 188 27.28 -0.72 4.15
N THR A 189 26.20 -1.43 3.83
CA THR A 189 25.47 -1.28 2.55
C THR A 189 24.55 -0.06 2.52
N ALA A 190 24.15 0.46 3.68
CA ALA A 190 23.28 1.63 3.81
C ALA A 190 23.84 2.64 4.84
N PRO A 191 24.86 3.45 4.47
CA PRO A 191 25.39 4.52 5.31
C PRO A 191 24.47 5.76 5.26
N ILE A 192 23.34 5.68 5.96
CA ILE A 192 22.30 6.74 5.98
C ILE A 192 22.65 7.91 6.93
N ASP A 193 23.68 7.75 7.77
CA ASP A 193 24.25 8.75 8.68
C ASP A 193 25.15 9.79 7.99
N ASP A 194 24.68 10.33 6.85
CA ASP A 194 25.46 11.22 5.98
C ASP A 194 25.28 12.72 6.29
N GLY A 195 24.55 13.07 7.35
CA GLY A 195 24.28 14.45 7.75
C GLY A 195 23.16 15.13 6.97
N ILE A 196 22.38 14.38 6.18
CA ILE A 196 21.22 14.86 5.44
C ILE A 196 20.00 14.06 5.87
N LEU A 197 19.01 14.76 6.43
CA LEU A 197 17.76 14.15 6.89
C LEU A 197 16.87 13.71 5.71
N LYS A 198 16.61 12.42 5.59
CA LYS A 198 15.86 11.78 4.51
C LYS A 198 14.75 10.89 5.06
N CYS A 199 13.85 10.46 4.20
CA CYS A 199 12.71 9.63 4.56
C CYS A 199 13.12 8.40 5.38
N GLU A 200 14.18 7.71 4.95
CA GLU A 200 14.64 6.45 5.53
C GLU A 200 15.22 6.58 6.95
N ASP A 201 15.58 7.79 7.39
CA ASP A 201 16.05 8.00 8.77
C ASP A 201 15.00 7.68 9.82
N GLY A 202 13.73 7.73 9.43
CA GLY A 202 12.59 7.33 10.24
C GLY A 202 12.03 5.95 9.90
N MET A 203 12.71 5.13 9.10
CA MET A 203 12.14 3.82 8.71
C MET A 203 11.87 2.92 9.93
N THR A 204 10.90 2.01 9.79
CA THR A 204 10.57 1.04 10.85
C THR A 204 11.22 -0.32 10.62
N LEU A 205 11.44 -0.72 9.37
CA LEU A 205 11.97 -2.05 9.06
C LEU A 205 13.44 -2.19 9.46
N SER A 206 13.82 -3.42 9.83
CA SER A 206 15.16 -3.78 10.29
C SER A 206 16.08 -4.15 9.15
N PHE A 207 17.24 -3.49 9.05
CA PHE A 207 18.28 -3.90 8.10
C PHE A 207 18.73 -5.36 8.26
N ASP A 208 18.64 -5.92 9.47
CA ASP A 208 19.13 -7.27 9.76
C ASP A 208 18.10 -8.36 9.51
N ARG A 209 16.82 -8.08 9.78
CA ARG A 209 15.73 -9.09 9.74
C ARG A 209 14.81 -8.96 8.53
N ASP A 210 14.68 -7.76 7.96
CA ASP A 210 13.70 -7.46 6.90
C ASP A 210 14.33 -7.33 5.51
N ARG A 211 15.61 -7.70 5.37
CA ARG A 211 16.29 -7.73 4.08
C ARG A 211 16.71 -9.14 3.68
N ALA A 212 16.75 -9.37 2.37
CA ALA A 212 17.30 -10.58 1.78
C ALA A 212 18.14 -10.23 0.54
N MET A 213 19.06 -11.13 0.18
CA MET A 213 19.75 -11.04 -1.10
C MET A 213 18.75 -11.21 -2.25
N PRO A 214 18.87 -10.44 -3.35
CA PRO A 214 18.08 -10.68 -4.55
C PRO A 214 18.22 -12.14 -5.02
N PRO A 215 17.14 -12.78 -5.52
CA PRO A 215 17.17 -14.18 -5.89
C PRO A 215 18.28 -14.52 -6.90
N GLY A 216 19.09 -15.52 -6.58
CA GLY A 216 20.18 -16.01 -7.45
C GLY A 216 21.51 -15.28 -7.28
N GLU A 217 21.55 -14.20 -6.50
CA GLU A 217 22.79 -13.51 -6.15
C GLU A 217 23.53 -14.22 -5.01
N PRO A 218 24.88 -14.17 -4.97
CA PRO A 218 25.65 -14.73 -3.86
C PRO A 218 25.44 -13.95 -2.57
N GLU A 219 25.81 -14.54 -1.43
CA GLU A 219 25.86 -13.84 -0.15
C GLU A 219 26.75 -12.59 -0.23
N LEU A 220 26.42 -11.57 0.57
CA LEU A 220 27.17 -10.32 0.67
C LEU A 220 28.64 -10.61 1.04
N VAL A 221 29.57 -9.97 0.33
CA VAL A 221 30.99 -10.01 0.66
C VAL A 221 31.31 -8.85 1.59
N GLU A 222 31.70 -9.15 2.84
CA GLU A 222 32.09 -8.15 3.83
C GLU A 222 33.61 -7.92 3.89
N PRO A 223 34.07 -6.67 4.15
CA PRO A 223 33.26 -5.45 4.30
C PRO A 223 32.76 -4.96 2.93
N PHE A 224 31.54 -4.41 2.90
CA PHE A 224 31.02 -3.79 1.68
C PHE A 224 31.65 -2.42 1.45
N GLU A 225 32.18 -2.17 0.25
CA GLU A 225 32.70 -0.86 -0.16
C GLU A 225 31.66 -0.13 -1.03
N HIS A 226 31.13 0.98 -0.49
CA HIS A 226 30.09 1.76 -1.16
C HIS A 226 30.66 2.49 -2.41
N THR A 227 30.50 1.87 -3.58
CA THR A 227 30.98 2.38 -4.88
C THR A 227 29.87 2.39 -5.92
N TYR A 228 30.03 3.20 -6.96
CA TYR A 228 29.06 3.34 -8.05
C TYR A 228 29.70 3.00 -9.41
N PRO A 229 29.19 2.01 -10.15
CA PRO A 229 28.11 1.09 -9.76
C PRO A 229 28.51 0.14 -8.61
N PRO A 230 27.55 -0.43 -7.87
CA PRO A 230 27.85 -1.41 -6.83
C PRO A 230 28.59 -2.63 -7.43
N PRO A 231 29.60 -3.18 -6.74
CA PRO A 231 30.42 -4.27 -7.25
C PRO A 231 29.68 -5.62 -7.28
N SER A 232 28.63 -5.75 -6.48
CA SER A 232 27.72 -6.88 -6.41
C SER A 232 26.34 -6.40 -5.95
N ALA A 233 25.32 -7.27 -6.06
CA ALA A 233 24.09 -7.06 -5.31
C ALA A 233 24.37 -7.01 -3.79
N VAL A 234 23.44 -6.39 -3.07
CA VAL A 234 23.42 -6.29 -1.61
C VAL A 234 22.03 -6.68 -1.09
N PRO A 235 21.87 -6.99 0.21
CA PRO A 235 20.55 -7.24 0.76
C PRO A 235 19.61 -6.05 0.53
N MET A 236 18.36 -6.36 0.18
CA MET A 236 17.29 -5.39 -0.09
C MET A 236 16.06 -5.75 0.74
N PHE A 237 15.18 -4.78 0.99
CA PHE A 237 13.86 -5.04 1.56
C PHE A 237 13.00 -5.74 0.50
N ASP A 238 12.90 -7.06 0.57
CA ASP A 238 12.46 -7.90 -0.56
C ASP A 238 10.95 -8.17 -0.60
N GLN A 239 10.19 -7.75 0.42
CA GLN A 239 8.74 -7.89 0.46
C GLN A 239 7.99 -6.65 0.98
N PRO A 240 6.80 -6.34 0.44
CA PRO A 240 5.96 -5.25 0.95
C PRO A 240 5.23 -5.67 2.24
N GLN A 241 5.94 -5.54 3.37
CA GLN A 241 5.53 -5.93 4.72
C GLN A 241 4.11 -5.43 5.12
N ALA A 242 3.81 -4.15 4.95
CA ALA A 242 2.52 -3.54 5.30
C ALA A 242 1.39 -4.02 4.38
N ASP A 243 1.67 -4.21 3.08
CA ASP A 243 0.64 -4.69 2.14
C ASP A 243 0.30 -6.15 2.39
N TRP A 244 1.25 -6.95 2.86
CA TRP A 244 0.95 -8.30 3.33
C TRP A 244 0.04 -8.30 4.56
N TRP A 245 0.21 -7.36 5.49
CA TRP A 245 -0.74 -7.19 6.59
C TRP A 245 -2.16 -6.85 6.10
N CYS A 246 -2.29 -5.92 5.16
CA CYS A 246 -3.56 -5.60 4.50
C CYS A 246 -4.16 -6.83 3.80
N SER A 247 -3.34 -7.60 3.07
CA SER A 247 -3.71 -8.84 2.38
C SER A 247 -4.24 -9.91 3.35
N LEU A 248 -3.57 -10.12 4.49
CA LEU A 248 -4.04 -11.09 5.50
C LEU A 248 -5.36 -10.69 6.13
N PHE A 249 -5.56 -9.40 6.38
CA PHE A 249 -6.84 -8.89 6.88
C PHE A 249 -7.97 -9.09 5.84
N ALA A 250 -7.72 -8.75 4.57
CA ALA A 250 -8.68 -8.97 3.48
C ALA A 250 -9.03 -10.46 3.32
N GLN A 251 -8.03 -11.34 3.39
CA GLN A 251 -8.23 -12.79 3.37
C GLN A 251 -9.13 -13.29 4.51
N SER A 252 -8.97 -12.76 5.72
CA SER A 252 -9.87 -13.06 6.86
C SER A 252 -11.30 -12.61 6.60
N LEU A 253 -11.52 -11.47 5.95
CA LEU A 253 -12.86 -10.99 5.58
C LEU A 253 -13.53 -11.92 4.56
N TRP A 254 -12.81 -12.27 3.48
CA TRP A 254 -13.35 -13.16 2.44
C TRP A 254 -13.60 -14.57 2.97
N TRP A 255 -12.65 -15.11 3.74
CA TRP A 255 -12.81 -16.42 4.38
C TRP A 255 -13.96 -16.43 5.38
N GLY A 256 -14.08 -15.40 6.21
CA GLY A 256 -15.17 -15.27 7.17
C GLY A 256 -16.55 -15.18 6.50
N ALA A 257 -16.64 -14.39 5.43
CA ALA A 257 -17.88 -14.27 4.65
C ALA A 257 -18.29 -15.59 3.99
N GLU A 258 -17.34 -16.31 3.39
CA GLU A 258 -17.57 -17.64 2.82
C GLU A 258 -18.03 -18.64 3.90
N HIS A 259 -17.36 -18.64 5.06
CA HIS A 259 -17.72 -19.48 6.21
C HIS A 259 -19.15 -19.20 6.70
N ALA A 260 -19.58 -17.93 6.69
CA ALA A 260 -20.94 -17.51 7.03
C ALA A 260 -21.96 -17.69 5.89
N GLY A 261 -21.54 -18.21 4.73
CA GLY A 261 -22.40 -18.45 3.57
C GLY A 261 -22.88 -17.17 2.87
N THR A 262 -22.06 -16.12 2.89
CA THR A 262 -22.36 -14.85 2.19
C THR A 262 -21.27 -14.52 1.16
N VAL A 263 -21.54 -13.53 0.32
CA VAL A 263 -20.62 -13.03 -0.71
C VAL A 263 -20.25 -11.60 -0.37
N VAL A 264 -18.96 -11.29 -0.40
CA VAL A 264 -18.48 -9.91 -0.36
C VAL A 264 -17.98 -9.51 -1.74
N PRO A 265 -18.58 -8.49 -2.38
CA PRO A 265 -18.01 -7.95 -3.59
C PRO A 265 -16.76 -7.13 -3.24
N TRP A 266 -15.77 -7.18 -4.12
CA TRP A 266 -14.54 -6.42 -4.02
C TRP A 266 -14.31 -5.68 -5.33
N LEU A 267 -14.12 -4.36 -5.26
CA LEU A 267 -13.65 -3.62 -6.43
C LEU A 267 -12.12 -3.78 -6.53
N GLY A 268 -11.68 -4.52 -7.55
CA GLY A 268 -10.26 -4.81 -7.77
C GLY A 268 -9.41 -3.54 -7.83
N TYR A 269 -8.13 -3.68 -7.46
CA TYR A 269 -7.25 -2.51 -7.34
C TYR A 269 -7.06 -1.77 -8.68
N TRP A 270 -7.07 -2.52 -9.78
CA TRP A 270 -6.76 -2.08 -11.14
C TRP A 270 -7.87 -2.47 -12.12
N PRO A 271 -7.83 -1.98 -13.38
CA PRO A 271 -8.73 -2.45 -14.42
C PRO A 271 -8.69 -3.97 -14.59
N ALA A 272 -9.76 -4.54 -15.11
CA ALA A 272 -9.87 -5.98 -15.31
C ALA A 272 -8.70 -6.54 -16.13
N GLY A 273 -8.12 -7.64 -15.64
CA GLY A 273 -6.95 -8.27 -16.24
C GLY A 273 -5.61 -7.58 -15.99
N VAL A 274 -5.58 -6.52 -15.19
CA VAL A 274 -4.33 -5.94 -14.69
C VAL A 274 -4.09 -6.43 -13.27
N ASP A 275 -2.99 -7.15 -13.06
CA ASP A 275 -2.65 -7.69 -11.74
C ASP A 275 -1.86 -6.68 -10.89
N ALA A 276 -1.04 -5.84 -11.52
CA ALA A 276 -0.24 -4.79 -10.89
C ALA A 276 0.15 -3.73 -11.93
N VAL A 277 0.59 -2.56 -11.49
CA VAL A 277 0.99 -1.44 -12.34
C VAL A 277 2.48 -1.17 -12.18
N ALA A 278 3.15 -0.74 -13.24
CA ALA A 278 4.52 -0.24 -13.16
C ALA A 278 4.52 1.29 -13.26
N HIS A 279 5.38 1.93 -12.47
CA HIS A 279 5.56 3.37 -12.46
C HIS A 279 7.04 3.73 -12.61
N MET A 280 7.31 4.74 -13.44
CA MET A 280 8.65 5.29 -13.61
C MET A 280 8.60 6.80 -13.38
N SER A 281 9.46 7.28 -12.49
CA SER A 281 9.69 8.70 -12.30
C SER A 281 11.08 9.10 -12.79
N HIS A 282 11.24 10.38 -13.09
CA HIS A 282 12.46 10.97 -13.57
C HIS A 282 12.76 12.27 -12.83
N ASP A 283 13.94 12.37 -12.23
CA ASP A 283 14.38 13.59 -11.55
C ASP A 283 15.29 14.40 -12.47
N SER A 284 14.92 15.67 -12.65
CA SER A 284 15.55 16.60 -13.60
C SER A 284 16.87 17.20 -13.06
N ASP A 285 17.56 16.49 -12.17
CA ASP A 285 18.73 16.96 -11.44
C ASP A 285 19.73 17.71 -12.34
N GLN A 286 20.22 18.83 -11.82
CA GLN A 286 21.14 19.77 -12.49
C GLN A 286 20.53 20.56 -13.66
N ASN A 287 19.31 20.23 -14.12
CA ASN A 287 18.61 20.94 -15.21
C ASN A 287 19.46 21.10 -16.49
N VAL A 288 20.27 20.10 -16.83
CA VAL A 288 21.10 20.12 -18.04
C VAL A 288 20.28 19.68 -19.25
N GLU A 289 20.20 20.54 -20.27
CA GLU A 289 19.37 20.35 -21.47
C GLU A 289 19.67 19.02 -22.18
N GLU A 290 20.95 18.69 -22.38
CA GLU A 290 21.37 17.45 -23.05
C GLU A 290 20.96 16.20 -22.27
N HIS A 291 20.92 16.29 -20.93
CA HIS A 291 20.50 15.19 -20.07
C HIS A 291 18.99 15.00 -20.14
N GLY A 292 18.23 16.10 -20.16
CA GLY A 292 16.78 16.06 -20.36
C GLY A 292 16.41 15.48 -21.72
N GLN A 293 17.08 15.90 -22.80
CA GLN A 293 16.84 15.33 -24.13
C GLN A 293 17.19 13.83 -24.18
N ALA A 294 18.31 13.42 -23.56
CA ALA A 294 18.70 12.01 -23.52
C ALA A 294 17.71 11.15 -22.71
N ALA A 295 17.14 11.70 -21.64
CA ALA A 295 16.08 11.03 -20.87
C ALA A 295 14.80 10.87 -21.71
N LEU A 296 14.36 11.94 -22.37
CA LEU A 296 13.21 11.92 -23.27
C LEU A 296 13.38 10.86 -24.39
N ASP A 297 14.56 10.81 -25.00
CA ASP A 297 14.90 9.80 -26.01
C ASP A 297 14.90 8.37 -25.44
N ALA A 298 15.37 8.18 -24.21
CA ALA A 298 15.37 6.88 -23.54
C ALA A 298 13.96 6.40 -23.21
N PHE A 299 13.08 7.28 -22.71
CA PHE A 299 11.69 6.93 -22.41
C PHE A 299 10.88 6.65 -23.68
N ALA A 300 11.15 7.38 -24.76
CA ALA A 300 10.58 7.09 -26.07
C ALA A 300 11.02 5.71 -26.59
N GLU A 301 12.30 5.34 -26.44
CA GLU A 301 12.80 4.01 -26.82
C GLU A 301 12.21 2.89 -25.95
N ALA A 302 12.05 3.13 -24.64
CA ALA A 302 11.40 2.22 -23.71
C ALA A 302 9.87 2.09 -23.97
N GLY A 303 9.28 3.07 -24.65
CA GLY A 303 7.85 3.14 -24.93
C GLY A 303 7.03 3.30 -23.65
N VAL A 304 7.41 4.27 -22.81
CA VAL A 304 6.77 4.56 -21.52
C VAL A 304 6.49 6.05 -21.37
N GLU A 305 5.42 6.36 -20.65
CA GLU A 305 5.15 7.70 -20.11
C GLU A 305 5.62 7.72 -18.65
N VAL A 306 6.33 8.77 -18.23
CA VAL A 306 6.92 8.88 -16.90
C VAL A 306 6.41 10.11 -16.16
N THR A 307 6.59 10.14 -14.84
CA THR A 307 6.41 11.35 -14.04
C THR A 307 7.73 12.10 -13.94
N TRP A 308 7.76 13.30 -14.51
CA TRP A 308 8.95 14.12 -14.65
C TRP A 308 9.01 15.17 -13.52
N CYS A 309 9.83 14.92 -12.51
CA CYS A 309 10.00 15.76 -11.34
C CYS A 309 11.01 16.87 -11.64
N HIS A 310 10.54 18.12 -11.65
CA HIS A 310 11.35 19.28 -11.99
C HIS A 310 11.97 19.94 -10.76
N VAL A 311 13.30 20.07 -10.75
CA VAL A 311 14.07 20.57 -9.59
C VAL A 311 14.40 22.05 -9.69
N PHE A 312 14.19 22.79 -8.60
CA PHE A 312 14.68 24.16 -8.46
C PHE A 312 16.14 24.16 -7.97
N PRO A 313 17.01 25.11 -8.41
CA PRO A 313 16.76 26.21 -9.33
C PRO A 313 17.03 25.88 -10.80
N GLY A 314 16.52 26.74 -11.67
CA GLY A 314 16.79 26.69 -13.11
C GLY A 314 15.57 26.19 -13.87
N GLY A 315 15.76 25.07 -14.57
CA GLY A 315 14.81 24.47 -15.49
C GLY A 315 15.39 24.33 -16.90
N TYR A 316 14.69 23.59 -17.74
CA TYR A 316 15.03 23.43 -19.15
C TYR A 316 14.61 24.63 -20.00
N SER A 317 14.94 24.57 -21.29
CA SER A 317 14.30 25.43 -22.29
C SER A 317 12.79 25.21 -22.36
N ALA A 318 12.06 26.23 -22.80
CA ALA A 318 10.62 26.12 -23.03
C ALA A 318 10.30 25.04 -24.07
N GLU A 319 11.15 24.92 -25.09
CA GLU A 319 11.03 23.91 -26.15
C GLU A 319 11.11 22.48 -25.60
N LEU A 320 11.98 22.23 -24.61
CA LEU A 320 12.08 20.91 -23.99
C LEU A 320 10.91 20.62 -23.06
N TYR A 321 10.41 21.60 -22.29
CA TYR A 321 9.17 21.44 -21.50
C TYR A 321 7.96 21.11 -22.39
N GLU A 322 7.83 21.81 -23.53
CA GLU A 322 6.80 21.53 -24.53
C GLU A 322 6.95 20.12 -25.10
N ALA A 323 8.18 19.67 -25.38
CA ALA A 323 8.44 18.33 -25.90
C ALA A 323 8.10 17.22 -24.87
N ILE A 324 8.46 17.41 -23.60
CA ILE A 324 8.12 16.48 -22.49
C ILE A 324 6.61 16.34 -22.39
N THR A 325 5.89 17.46 -22.39
CA THR A 325 4.43 17.48 -22.29
C THR A 325 3.75 16.86 -23.52
N ALA A 326 4.23 17.19 -24.71
CA ALA A 326 3.71 16.64 -25.96
C ALA A 326 3.93 15.12 -26.09
N ALA A 327 4.95 14.57 -25.41
CA ALA A 327 5.20 13.13 -25.33
C ALA A 327 4.28 12.39 -24.34
N GLY A 328 3.42 13.11 -23.61
CA GLY A 328 2.47 12.52 -22.64
C GLY A 328 3.06 12.31 -21.25
N HIS A 329 4.27 12.81 -20.97
CA HIS A 329 4.84 12.76 -19.63
C HIS A 329 4.11 13.71 -18.68
N GLU A 330 4.03 13.31 -17.42
CA GLU A 330 3.52 14.17 -16.35
C GLU A 330 4.61 15.15 -15.89
N ASN A 331 4.24 16.38 -15.59
CA ASN A 331 5.14 17.35 -14.96
C ASN A 331 4.85 17.43 -13.46
N ALA A 332 5.86 17.12 -12.65
CA ALA A 332 5.78 17.07 -11.20
C ALA A 332 6.75 18.07 -10.54
N LEU A 333 6.52 18.36 -9.26
CA LEU A 333 7.46 19.14 -8.45
C LEU A 333 8.58 18.23 -7.94
N HIS A 334 9.84 18.62 -8.11
CA HIS A 334 10.96 18.03 -7.38
C HIS A 334 11.40 18.97 -6.25
N TYR A 335 10.70 18.94 -5.12
CA TYR A 335 10.94 19.92 -4.05
C TYR A 335 12.36 19.79 -3.50
N ASN A 336 13.16 20.84 -3.69
CA ASN A 336 14.56 20.88 -3.27
C ASN A 336 14.70 21.54 -1.90
N ALA A 337 15.31 20.85 -0.95
CA ALA A 337 15.62 21.38 0.38
C ALA A 337 17.05 21.05 0.83
N MET A 338 17.99 20.99 -0.13
CA MET A 338 19.38 20.55 0.08
C MET A 338 20.35 21.65 0.50
N GLY A 339 19.91 22.91 0.59
CA GLY A 339 20.74 24.06 0.99
C GLY A 339 21.71 24.54 -0.10
N ASP A 340 21.53 24.09 -1.34
CA ASP A 340 22.39 24.38 -2.49
C ASP A 340 21.95 25.60 -3.31
N ALA A 341 20.81 26.20 -2.98
CA ALA A 341 20.26 27.40 -3.61
C ALA A 341 19.41 28.25 -2.65
N ASP A 342 19.09 29.49 -3.04
CA ASP A 342 18.42 30.49 -2.19
C ASP A 342 17.05 30.06 -1.62
N LEU A 343 16.31 29.20 -2.34
CA LEU A 343 15.03 28.65 -1.89
C LEU A 343 15.12 27.16 -1.53
N ALA A 344 16.30 26.55 -1.55
CA ALA A 344 16.49 25.13 -1.28
C ALA A 344 16.60 24.85 0.22
N VAL A 345 15.62 25.27 1.02
CA VAL A 345 15.59 25.07 2.47
C VAL A 345 14.28 24.43 2.86
N TRP A 346 14.32 23.47 3.80
CA TRP A 346 13.12 22.82 4.32
C TRP A 346 12.18 23.84 4.97
N GLY A 347 11.02 24.08 4.37
CA GLY A 347 9.99 24.94 4.94
C GLY A 347 8.84 25.24 4.00
N TRP A 348 7.67 25.49 4.59
CA TRP A 348 6.46 25.87 3.87
C TRP A 348 6.65 27.05 2.88
N PRO A 349 7.29 28.18 3.25
CA PRO A 349 7.47 29.29 2.31
C PRO A 349 8.27 28.90 1.06
N GLN A 350 9.29 28.05 1.23
CA GLN A 350 10.16 27.55 0.18
C GLN A 350 9.42 26.58 -0.74
N MET A 351 8.70 25.61 -0.17
CA MET A 351 7.89 24.69 -0.95
C MET A 351 6.87 25.43 -1.82
N ARG A 352 6.15 26.40 -1.24
CA ARG A 352 5.19 27.23 -1.99
C ARG A 352 5.86 28.02 -3.12
N ALA A 353 7.06 28.56 -2.89
CA ALA A 353 7.79 29.31 -3.91
C ALA A 353 8.28 28.41 -5.05
N GLN A 354 8.78 27.22 -4.73
CA GLN A 354 9.19 26.23 -5.72
C GLN A 354 8.00 25.65 -6.50
N TYR A 355 6.85 25.45 -5.85
CA TYR A 355 5.61 25.10 -6.54
C TYR A 355 5.23 26.14 -7.60
N ALA A 356 5.22 27.42 -7.23
CA ALA A 356 4.94 28.50 -8.17
C ALA A 356 5.98 28.59 -9.31
N TRP A 357 7.25 28.29 -9.02
CA TRP A 357 8.28 28.16 -10.03
C TRP A 357 7.99 26.99 -10.98
N ALA A 358 7.63 25.81 -10.46
CA ALA A 358 7.33 24.62 -11.28
C ALA A 358 6.13 24.88 -12.21
N GLN A 359 5.08 25.53 -11.73
CA GLN A 359 3.96 25.99 -12.56
C GLN A 359 4.44 26.93 -13.67
N ALA A 360 5.29 27.90 -13.34
CA ALA A 360 5.76 28.89 -14.29
C ALA A 360 6.67 28.31 -15.39
N VAL A 361 7.59 27.40 -15.06
CA VAL A 361 8.51 26.83 -16.04
C VAL A 361 7.86 25.76 -16.93
N THR A 362 6.93 24.99 -16.39
CA THR A 362 6.21 23.95 -17.14
C THR A 362 5.00 24.50 -17.90
N GLY A 363 4.51 25.69 -17.53
CA GLY A 363 3.27 26.26 -18.08
C GLY A 363 2.00 25.56 -17.56
N ASN A 364 2.11 24.68 -16.56
CA ASN A 364 0.98 23.98 -15.98
C ASN A 364 0.37 24.76 -14.82
N ASP A 365 -0.93 25.05 -14.91
CA ASP A 365 -1.68 25.72 -13.84
C ASP A 365 -1.81 24.86 -12.58
N GLN A 366 -1.65 23.54 -12.69
CA GLN A 366 -1.70 22.62 -11.56
C GLN A 366 -0.58 21.59 -11.67
N ILE A 367 0.20 21.50 -10.60
CA ILE A 367 1.14 20.40 -10.37
C ILE A 367 0.52 19.52 -9.28
N ILE A 368 0.22 18.28 -9.61
CA ILE A 368 -0.55 17.37 -8.73
C ILE A 368 0.32 16.33 -8.03
N SER A 369 1.57 16.18 -8.44
CA SER A 369 2.53 15.22 -7.89
C SER A 369 3.80 15.91 -7.42
N ASN A 370 4.45 15.32 -6.42
CA ASN A 370 5.73 15.75 -5.89
C ASN A 370 6.64 14.55 -5.63
N LYS A 371 7.95 14.80 -5.75
CA LYS A 371 8.97 13.99 -5.07
C LYS A 371 10.04 14.90 -4.49
N ASN A 372 10.50 14.68 -3.28
CA ASN A 372 11.56 15.51 -2.69
C ASN A 372 12.93 15.12 -3.25
N HIS A 373 13.75 16.13 -3.57
CA HIS A 373 15.14 15.94 -3.97
C HIS A 373 15.90 15.21 -2.87
N TYR A 374 16.65 14.16 -3.22
CA TYR A 374 17.35 13.28 -2.27
C TYR A 374 16.43 12.59 -1.25
N THR A 375 15.14 12.34 -1.56
CA THR A 375 14.17 11.82 -0.57
C THR A 375 14.15 12.63 0.73
N ARG A 376 14.52 13.92 0.66
CA ARG A 376 14.71 14.81 1.80
C ARG A 376 13.43 14.89 2.63
N TRP A 377 13.55 14.70 3.94
CA TRP A 377 12.41 14.72 4.85
C TRP A 377 12.75 15.22 6.25
N GLU A 378 11.82 15.92 6.90
CA GLU A 378 11.96 16.43 8.27
C GLU A 378 10.61 16.39 8.96
N GLY A 379 10.59 15.98 10.23
CA GLY A 379 9.35 15.75 10.97
C GLY A 379 8.67 14.46 10.54
N TRP A 380 7.35 14.37 10.70
CA TRP A 380 6.59 13.16 10.43
C TRP A 380 5.60 13.33 9.27
N THR A 381 4.68 14.27 9.38
CA THR A 381 3.54 14.43 8.47
C THR A 381 3.30 15.87 8.02
N GLU A 382 4.08 16.82 8.54
CA GLU A 382 3.98 18.24 8.25
C GLU A 382 4.12 18.55 6.75
N PHE A 383 4.89 17.74 6.03
CA PHE A 383 5.02 17.87 4.58
C PHE A 383 3.70 17.60 3.84
N TYR A 384 2.90 16.61 4.28
CA TYR A 384 1.60 16.32 3.66
C TYR A 384 0.61 17.47 3.82
N ASN A 385 0.65 18.19 4.96
CA ASN A 385 -0.10 19.44 5.15
C ASN A 385 0.27 20.50 4.11
N TRP A 386 1.53 20.57 3.69
CA TRP A 386 1.99 21.52 2.67
C TRP A 386 1.51 21.09 1.28
N CYS A 387 1.59 19.80 0.96
CA CYS A 387 1.02 19.23 -0.26
C CYS A 387 -0.47 19.56 -0.42
N GLU A 388 -1.30 19.28 0.60
CA GLU A 388 -2.74 19.59 0.57
C GLU A 388 -3.00 21.09 0.32
N GLN A 389 -2.26 21.98 0.98
CA GLN A 389 -2.42 23.42 0.81
C GLN A 389 -2.07 23.92 -0.59
N LEU A 390 -1.20 23.20 -1.31
CA LEU A 390 -0.82 23.50 -2.70
C LEU A 390 -1.69 22.77 -3.72
N GLY A 391 -2.54 21.84 -3.29
CA GLY A 391 -3.31 20.98 -4.18
C GLY A 391 -2.48 19.87 -4.83
N ILE A 392 -1.30 19.53 -4.27
CA ILE A 392 -0.59 18.30 -4.60
C ILE A 392 -1.39 17.14 -3.99
N GLN A 393 -1.66 16.13 -4.81
CA GLN A 393 -2.56 15.02 -4.49
C GLN A 393 -1.84 13.67 -4.33
N ILE A 394 -0.58 13.58 -4.78
CA ILE A 394 0.26 12.38 -4.64
C ILE A 394 1.73 12.79 -4.40
N ASP A 395 2.39 12.11 -3.46
CA ASP A 395 3.81 12.29 -3.16
C ASP A 395 4.55 10.96 -3.30
N GLU A 396 5.77 11.04 -3.84
CA GLU A 396 6.58 9.88 -4.20
C GLU A 396 7.91 9.82 -3.43
N SER A 397 8.01 10.56 -2.32
CA SER A 397 9.29 10.82 -1.63
C SER A 397 9.73 9.69 -0.72
N ARG A 398 8.80 8.85 -0.25
CA ARG A 398 9.11 7.72 0.65
C ARG A 398 9.80 6.60 -0.11
N GLY A 399 11.12 6.60 -0.09
CA GLY A 399 11.95 5.59 -0.73
C GLY A 399 13.40 5.62 -0.29
N PRO A 400 14.25 4.79 -0.92
CA PRO A 400 15.65 4.64 -0.57
C PRO A 400 16.54 5.78 -1.04
N SER A 401 17.66 5.99 -0.36
CA SER A 401 18.77 6.83 -0.85
C SER A 401 20.11 6.10 -1.01
N LYS A 402 20.23 4.87 -0.49
CA LYS A 402 21.47 4.06 -0.49
C LYS A 402 21.28 2.76 -1.28
N GLN A 403 22.32 1.92 -1.25
CA GLN A 403 22.31 0.63 -1.96
C GLN A 403 21.60 -0.45 -1.14
N GLY A 404 21.80 -0.45 0.18
CA GLY A 404 21.25 -1.45 1.10
C GLY A 404 19.84 -1.17 1.60
N ASP A 405 19.25 -0.01 1.29
CA ASP A 405 17.89 0.37 1.70
C ASP A 405 16.85 0.27 0.57
N ILE A 406 17.25 -0.26 -0.60
CA ILE A 406 16.37 -0.45 -1.76
C ILE A 406 15.32 -1.56 -1.53
N GLY A 407 14.29 -1.57 -2.37
CA GLY A 407 13.16 -2.49 -2.30
C GLY A 407 11.95 -1.86 -1.61
N PHE A 408 11.25 -2.63 -0.79
CA PHE A 408 10.05 -2.21 -0.07
C PHE A 408 10.41 -1.65 1.32
N LEU A 409 11.26 -0.63 1.36
CA LEU A 409 11.75 0.02 2.60
C LEU A 409 10.62 0.48 3.54
N PHE A 410 9.57 1.04 2.96
CA PHE A 410 8.34 1.45 3.67
C PHE A 410 7.24 0.37 3.58
N GLY A 411 7.64 -0.87 3.31
CA GLY A 411 6.81 -2.08 3.31
C GLY A 411 5.59 -2.03 2.41
N ALA A 412 5.53 -1.15 1.43
CA ALA A 412 4.37 -0.98 0.56
C ALA A 412 4.76 -0.88 -0.91
N ALA A 413 3.88 -1.42 -1.74
CA ALA A 413 3.74 -1.20 -3.16
C ALA A 413 2.40 -0.49 -3.47
N HIS A 414 1.44 -0.48 -2.54
CA HIS A 414 0.17 0.25 -2.69
C HIS A 414 0.29 1.72 -2.33
N VAL A 415 -0.60 2.52 -2.92
CA VAL A 415 -0.82 3.91 -2.48
C VAL A 415 -1.71 3.92 -1.25
N SER A 416 -1.43 4.82 -0.31
CA SER A 416 -2.27 5.03 0.87
C SER A 416 -2.38 6.50 1.23
N TYR A 417 -3.48 6.88 1.89
CA TYR A 417 -3.55 8.18 2.54
C TYR A 417 -2.84 8.12 3.91
N PRO A 418 -1.82 8.96 4.14
CA PRO A 418 -1.13 9.00 5.42
C PRO A 418 -2.08 9.47 6.54
N MET A 419 -1.91 8.90 7.73
CA MET A 419 -2.60 9.29 8.95
C MET A 419 -1.80 10.35 9.70
N GLY A 420 -2.47 11.41 10.14
CA GLY A 420 -1.90 12.45 10.99
C GLY A 420 -1.74 12.02 12.45
N PRO A 421 -0.99 12.80 13.24
CA PRO A 421 -0.87 12.58 14.66
C PRO A 421 -2.18 12.87 15.40
N VAL A 422 -2.26 12.43 16.65
CA VAL A 422 -3.34 12.75 17.59
C VAL A 422 -3.59 14.25 17.72
N ALA A 423 -2.56 15.09 17.57
CA ALA A 423 -2.69 16.54 17.56
C ALA A 423 -3.56 17.08 16.40
N GLU A 424 -3.68 16.30 15.32
CA GLU A 424 -4.57 16.53 14.17
C GLU A 424 -5.78 15.59 14.18
N GLY A 425 -6.04 14.91 15.30
CA GLY A 425 -7.18 14.00 15.48
C GLY A 425 -7.07 12.71 14.67
N ASN A 426 -5.85 12.29 14.29
CA ASN A 426 -5.63 11.14 13.41
C ASN A 426 -6.40 11.20 12.08
N ARG A 427 -6.65 12.41 11.55
CA ARG A 427 -7.22 12.58 10.21
C ARG A 427 -6.31 11.97 9.15
N PHE A 428 -6.87 11.64 7.99
CA PHE A 428 -6.09 11.34 6.80
C PHE A 428 -5.72 12.63 6.07
N PHE A 429 -4.52 12.67 5.49
CA PHE A 429 -4.15 13.71 4.53
C PHE A 429 -4.68 13.32 3.16
N ASP A 430 -5.28 14.26 2.42
CA ASP A 430 -5.75 14.09 1.04
C ASP A 430 -4.59 14.10 0.02
N VAL A 431 -3.53 13.37 0.33
CA VAL A 431 -2.32 13.19 -0.47
C VAL A 431 -1.95 11.72 -0.43
N LEU A 432 -1.98 11.05 -1.59
CA LEU A 432 -1.56 9.66 -1.67
C LEU A 432 -0.04 9.58 -1.51
N ASN A 433 0.42 8.66 -0.68
CA ASN A 433 1.83 8.26 -0.63
C ASN A 433 2.07 7.13 -1.64
N LEU A 434 2.95 7.35 -2.62
CA LEU A 434 3.40 6.36 -3.59
C LEU A 434 4.85 5.95 -3.26
N PRO A 435 5.09 4.75 -2.71
CA PRO A 435 6.43 4.34 -2.30
C PRO A 435 7.38 4.20 -3.50
N LEU A 436 8.61 4.71 -3.35
CA LEU A 436 9.71 4.52 -4.29
C LEU A 436 10.55 3.32 -3.87
N HIS A 437 10.86 2.43 -4.82
CA HIS A 437 11.53 1.16 -4.49
C HIS A 437 13.02 1.14 -4.83
N THR A 438 13.45 1.81 -5.91
CA THR A 438 14.86 1.88 -6.26
C THR A 438 15.11 2.99 -7.29
N GLN A 439 16.39 3.33 -7.47
CA GLN A 439 16.85 4.36 -8.39
C GLN A 439 18.01 3.87 -9.26
N ASP A 440 18.05 4.35 -10.49
CA ASP A 440 19.09 4.12 -11.51
C ASP A 440 19.66 2.71 -11.50
N LEU A 441 18.86 1.74 -11.96
CA LEU A 441 19.32 0.36 -12.12
C LEU A 441 20.63 0.31 -12.94
N ALA A 442 21.56 -0.54 -12.51
CA ALA A 442 22.93 -0.64 -13.03
C ALA A 442 23.80 0.62 -12.79
N TRP A 443 23.44 1.46 -11.83
CA TRP A 443 24.28 2.55 -11.32
C TRP A 443 24.13 2.75 -9.83
N ALA A 444 23.00 3.30 -9.36
CA ALA A 444 22.76 3.46 -7.94
C ALA A 444 22.22 2.15 -7.35
N GLY A 445 21.18 1.58 -7.94
CA GLY A 445 20.71 0.23 -7.66
C GLY A 445 21.42 -0.84 -8.50
N HIS A 446 21.66 -2.02 -7.93
CA HIS A 446 22.12 -3.17 -8.70
C HIS A 446 20.98 -3.72 -9.57
N ALA A 447 21.26 -4.13 -10.81
CA ALA A 447 20.22 -4.57 -11.75
C ALA A 447 19.41 -5.80 -11.27
N ALA A 448 20.00 -6.64 -10.41
CA ALA A 448 19.37 -7.85 -9.88
C ALA A 448 18.09 -7.60 -9.05
N VAL A 449 17.91 -6.38 -8.52
CA VAL A 449 16.71 -6.08 -7.71
C VAL A 449 15.44 -5.92 -8.54
N ARG A 450 15.57 -5.72 -9.85
CA ARG A 450 14.45 -5.47 -10.77
C ARG A 450 13.33 -6.49 -10.59
N ASP A 451 13.69 -7.77 -10.68
CA ASP A 451 12.70 -8.84 -10.72
C ASP A 451 12.08 -9.07 -9.34
N ALA A 452 12.85 -8.89 -8.26
CA ALA A 452 12.33 -8.94 -6.88
C ALA A 452 11.27 -7.86 -6.63
N ILE A 453 11.51 -6.62 -7.08
CA ILE A 453 10.54 -5.52 -6.95
C ILE A 453 9.28 -5.79 -7.79
N LEU A 454 9.44 -6.24 -9.04
CA LEU A 454 8.30 -6.58 -9.89
C LEU A 454 7.48 -7.75 -9.32
N ASP A 455 8.15 -8.79 -8.80
CA ASP A 455 7.49 -9.94 -8.16
C ASP A 455 6.73 -9.53 -6.90
N GLY A 456 7.37 -8.73 -6.02
CA GLY A 456 6.75 -8.26 -4.78
C GLY A 456 5.51 -7.40 -5.02
N ALA A 457 5.59 -6.43 -5.95
CA ALA A 457 4.45 -5.61 -6.33
C ALA A 457 3.32 -6.45 -6.95
N GLN A 458 3.65 -7.41 -7.81
CA GLN A 458 2.65 -8.29 -8.42
C GLN A 458 1.99 -9.24 -7.41
N ALA A 459 2.74 -9.73 -6.41
CA ALA A 459 2.23 -10.62 -5.37
C ALA A 459 1.16 -9.98 -4.48
N VAL A 460 1.26 -8.67 -4.24
CA VAL A 460 0.25 -7.90 -3.48
C VAL A 460 -0.68 -7.07 -4.36
N HIS A 461 -0.53 -7.15 -5.68
CA HIS A 461 -1.29 -6.37 -6.65
C HIS A 461 -1.09 -4.84 -6.55
N GLY A 462 0.12 -4.39 -6.25
CA GLY A 462 0.47 -2.97 -6.05
C GLY A 462 1.12 -2.29 -7.27
N VAL A 463 1.95 -1.27 -6.98
CA VAL A 463 2.72 -0.48 -7.94
C VAL A 463 4.22 -0.75 -7.78
N ALA A 464 4.91 -1.09 -8.87
CA ALA A 464 6.37 -1.18 -8.90
C ALA A 464 6.97 0.14 -9.38
N HIS A 465 7.62 0.89 -8.49
CA HIS A 465 8.15 2.24 -8.78
C HIS A 465 9.68 2.25 -8.90
N PHE A 466 10.17 2.66 -10.08
CA PHE A 466 11.59 2.85 -10.39
C PHE A 466 11.89 4.31 -10.79
N LEU A 467 13.00 4.86 -10.29
CA LEU A 467 13.47 6.20 -10.63
C LEU A 467 14.68 6.15 -11.58
N PHE A 468 14.76 7.06 -12.55
CA PHE A 468 15.96 7.32 -13.35
C PHE A 468 16.32 8.80 -13.48
N HIS A 469 17.60 9.13 -13.39
CA HIS A 469 18.11 10.49 -13.58
C HIS A 469 18.68 10.71 -14.99
N GLY A 470 18.45 11.90 -15.53
CA GLY A 470 18.91 12.28 -16.88
C GLY A 470 20.42 12.15 -17.10
N PRO A 471 21.28 12.65 -16.18
CA PRO A 471 22.72 12.48 -16.28
C PRO A 471 23.14 11.01 -16.41
N HIS A 472 22.46 10.10 -15.72
CA HIS A 472 22.79 8.67 -15.75
C HIS A 472 22.32 8.02 -17.05
N LEU A 473 21.13 8.35 -17.53
CA LEU A 473 20.65 7.89 -18.85
C LEU A 473 21.52 8.41 -20.00
N HIS A 474 22.07 9.63 -19.87
CA HIS A 474 22.95 10.23 -20.87
C HIS A 474 24.37 9.62 -20.86
N HIS A 475 24.99 9.51 -19.68
CA HIS A 475 26.41 9.14 -19.57
C HIS A 475 26.67 7.65 -19.33
N ARG A 476 25.66 6.88 -18.91
CA ARG A 476 25.82 5.48 -18.48
C ARG A 476 25.00 4.56 -19.39
N PRO A 477 25.61 3.98 -20.43
CA PRO A 477 24.92 3.09 -21.37
C PRO A 477 24.23 1.89 -20.69
N LEU A 478 24.80 1.36 -19.61
CA LEU A 478 24.21 0.24 -18.86
C LEU A 478 22.94 0.64 -18.11
N THR A 479 22.89 1.84 -17.54
CA THR A 479 21.68 2.37 -16.88
C THR A 479 20.56 2.61 -17.88
N ARG A 480 20.90 3.18 -19.05
CA ARG A 480 19.92 3.36 -20.14
C ARG A 480 19.39 2.01 -20.65
N ALA A 481 20.26 1.01 -20.81
CA ALA A 481 19.84 -0.34 -21.18
C ALA A 481 18.92 -0.96 -20.11
N ALA A 482 19.27 -0.83 -18.82
CA ALA A 482 18.46 -1.33 -17.72
C ALA A 482 17.07 -0.68 -17.66
N CYS A 483 16.95 0.62 -17.97
CA CYS A 483 15.67 1.33 -18.10
C CYS A 483 14.78 0.70 -19.19
N ILE A 484 15.33 0.47 -20.39
CA ILE A 484 14.60 -0.12 -21.52
C ILE A 484 14.21 -1.59 -21.23
N GLU A 485 15.13 -2.35 -20.65
CA GLU A 485 14.89 -3.75 -20.26
C GLU A 485 13.81 -3.87 -19.18
N LEU A 486 13.83 -2.98 -18.18
CA LEU A 486 12.77 -2.88 -17.17
C LEU A 486 11.42 -2.61 -17.83
N ALA A 487 11.34 -1.64 -18.75
CA ALA A 487 10.12 -1.31 -19.47
C ALA A 487 9.55 -2.51 -20.24
N ALA A 488 10.43 -3.26 -20.92
CA ALA A 488 10.07 -4.47 -21.65
C ALA A 488 9.59 -5.58 -20.71
N GLU A 489 10.27 -5.77 -19.57
CA GLU A 489 9.98 -6.83 -18.62
C GLU A 489 8.64 -6.61 -17.89
N ALA A 490 8.37 -5.39 -17.41
CA ALA A 490 7.08 -5.06 -16.81
C ALA A 490 5.92 -5.30 -17.80
N ARG A 491 6.09 -4.89 -19.07
CA ARG A 491 5.11 -5.13 -20.13
C ARG A 491 4.91 -6.62 -20.41
N ARG A 492 5.97 -7.41 -20.39
CA ARG A 492 5.92 -8.88 -20.55
C ARG A 492 5.10 -9.55 -19.43
N ARG A 493 5.16 -8.99 -18.21
CA ARG A 493 4.37 -9.42 -17.04
C ARG A 493 2.92 -8.92 -17.05
N GLY A 494 2.54 -8.09 -18.02
CA GLY A 494 1.19 -7.50 -18.09
C GLY A 494 1.01 -6.29 -17.19
N MET A 495 2.09 -5.67 -16.69
CA MET A 495 2.03 -4.47 -15.88
C MET A 495 2.05 -3.24 -16.80
N PRO A 496 0.94 -2.48 -16.94
CA PRO A 496 0.94 -1.26 -17.72
C PRO A 496 1.78 -0.19 -17.02
N TRP A 497 2.38 0.70 -17.81
CA TRP A 497 3.14 1.85 -17.32
C TRP A 497 2.22 3.05 -17.12
N TRP A 498 2.08 3.51 -15.88
CA TRP A 498 1.25 4.66 -15.53
C TRP A 498 2.11 5.74 -14.89
N THR A 499 1.77 7.01 -15.11
CA THR A 499 2.29 8.15 -14.36
C THR A 499 1.63 8.23 -12.97
N ALA A 500 2.24 8.95 -12.03
CA ALA A 500 1.68 9.20 -10.70
C ALA A 500 0.29 9.88 -10.79
N ALA A 501 0.12 10.83 -11.71
CA ALA A 501 -1.18 11.45 -12.05
C ALA A 501 -2.25 10.42 -12.38
N ARG A 502 -1.91 9.44 -13.21
CA ARG A 502 -2.86 8.40 -13.64
C ARG A 502 -3.20 7.44 -12.51
N ILE A 503 -2.21 7.06 -11.69
CA ILE A 503 -2.43 6.26 -10.47
C ILE A 503 -3.36 7.01 -9.52
N ASN A 504 -3.09 8.29 -9.26
CA ASN A 504 -3.91 9.15 -8.40
C ASN A 504 -5.35 9.29 -8.91
N ALA A 505 -5.53 9.57 -10.20
CA ALA A 505 -6.86 9.70 -10.80
C ALA A 505 -7.66 8.39 -10.72
N TRP A 506 -7.00 7.25 -10.99
CA TRP A 506 -7.63 5.93 -10.87
C TRP A 506 -8.05 5.64 -9.43
N GLU A 507 -7.14 5.82 -8.46
CA GLU A 507 -7.40 5.56 -7.05
C GLU A 507 -8.57 6.40 -6.53
N ARG A 508 -8.61 7.70 -6.87
CA ARG A 508 -9.69 8.60 -6.47
C ARG A 508 -11.02 8.23 -7.11
N SER A 509 -11.02 7.86 -8.40
CA SER A 509 -12.22 7.36 -9.09
C SER A 509 -12.76 6.09 -8.43
N ARG A 510 -11.86 5.15 -8.09
CA ARG A 510 -12.17 3.89 -7.41
C ARG A 510 -12.81 4.13 -6.03
N ARG A 511 -12.30 5.12 -5.29
CA ARG A 511 -12.85 5.53 -3.98
C ARG A 511 -14.24 6.18 -4.07
N GLY A 512 -14.61 6.67 -5.25
CA GLY A 512 -15.95 7.16 -5.56
C GLY A 512 -17.00 6.06 -5.82
N VAL A 513 -16.61 4.77 -5.84
CA VAL A 513 -17.51 3.65 -6.15
C VAL A 513 -17.93 2.92 -4.87
N THR A 514 -19.23 2.67 -4.74
CA THR A 514 -19.80 1.80 -3.70
C THR A 514 -20.43 0.57 -4.35
N LEU A 515 -20.29 -0.60 -3.71
CA LEU A 515 -20.78 -1.86 -4.23
C LEU A 515 -21.83 -2.48 -3.30
N SER A 516 -22.76 -3.23 -3.86
CA SER A 516 -23.62 -4.13 -3.11
C SER A 516 -23.99 -5.35 -3.96
N VAL A 517 -24.35 -6.45 -3.30
CA VAL A 517 -24.79 -7.68 -3.96
C VAL A 517 -26.06 -8.20 -3.34
N SER A 518 -26.91 -8.81 -4.17
CA SER A 518 -28.12 -9.50 -3.70
C SER A 518 -28.32 -10.80 -4.47
N PRO A 519 -28.76 -11.89 -3.81
CA PRO A 519 -29.07 -13.13 -4.50
C PRO A 519 -30.29 -12.96 -5.41
N VAL A 520 -30.24 -13.51 -6.61
CA VAL A 520 -31.37 -13.64 -7.54
C VAL A 520 -31.58 -15.11 -7.93
N ALA A 521 -32.69 -15.44 -8.59
CA ALA A 521 -33.10 -16.83 -8.83
C ALA A 521 -32.00 -17.72 -9.46
N ASP A 522 -31.22 -17.17 -10.39
CA ASP A 522 -30.17 -17.90 -11.11
C ASP A 522 -28.81 -17.17 -11.08
N GLY A 523 -28.45 -16.54 -9.96
CA GLY A 523 -27.17 -15.84 -9.84
C GLY A 523 -27.11 -14.79 -8.74
N VAL A 524 -26.19 -13.85 -8.90
CA VAL A 524 -25.96 -12.71 -8.00
C VAL A 524 -26.16 -11.42 -8.79
N ALA A 525 -27.02 -10.54 -8.29
CA ALA A 525 -27.11 -9.18 -8.78
C ALA A 525 -26.04 -8.33 -8.12
N VAL A 526 -25.22 -7.66 -8.94
CA VAL A 526 -24.19 -6.71 -8.51
C VAL A 526 -24.71 -5.31 -8.82
N VAL A 527 -24.68 -4.42 -7.84
CA VAL A 527 -25.04 -3.01 -8.01
C VAL A 527 -23.84 -2.16 -7.62
N ALA A 528 -23.52 -1.18 -8.46
CA ALA A 528 -22.49 -0.19 -8.18
C ALA A 528 -23.07 1.21 -8.30
N ALA A 529 -22.79 2.08 -7.33
CA ALA A 529 -23.04 3.51 -7.44
C ALA A 529 -21.71 4.26 -7.47
N ALA A 530 -21.49 5.08 -8.48
CA ALA A 530 -20.23 5.78 -8.70
C ALA A 530 -20.40 7.30 -8.82
N THR A 531 -19.50 8.07 -8.22
CA THR A 531 -19.47 9.53 -8.36
C THR A 531 -18.97 9.98 -9.73
N GLU A 532 -18.03 9.22 -10.31
CA GLU A 532 -17.41 9.49 -11.60
C GLU A 532 -17.34 8.20 -12.44
N PRO A 533 -17.28 8.29 -13.78
CA PRO A 533 -17.12 7.11 -14.63
C PRO A 533 -15.77 6.42 -14.39
N MET A 534 -15.77 5.09 -14.36
CA MET A 534 -14.58 4.26 -14.19
C MET A 534 -14.58 3.15 -15.25
N PRO A 535 -13.87 3.35 -16.38
CA PRO A 535 -13.83 2.38 -17.46
C PRO A 535 -12.97 1.16 -17.10
N GLY A 536 -13.38 -0.01 -17.59
CA GLY A 536 -12.66 -1.27 -17.45
C GLY A 536 -12.56 -1.79 -16.01
N ALA A 537 -13.50 -1.43 -15.14
CA ALA A 537 -13.52 -1.86 -13.75
C ALA A 537 -13.54 -3.40 -13.60
N ALA A 538 -12.88 -3.88 -12.55
CA ALA A 538 -12.92 -5.27 -12.14
C ALA A 538 -13.74 -5.40 -10.84
N VAL A 539 -14.93 -6.01 -10.90
CA VAL A 539 -15.69 -6.36 -9.69
C VAL A 539 -15.52 -7.86 -9.43
N LEU A 540 -14.92 -8.19 -8.30
CA LEU A 540 -14.56 -9.54 -7.90
C LEU A 540 -15.57 -10.07 -6.90
N LEU A 541 -16.11 -11.25 -7.18
CA LEU A 541 -17.04 -11.95 -6.30
C LEU A 541 -16.38 -13.23 -5.77
N ALA A 542 -16.22 -13.32 -4.45
CA ALA A 542 -15.82 -14.56 -3.78
C ALA A 542 -17.02 -15.50 -3.70
N VAL A 543 -17.19 -16.34 -4.72
CA VAL A 543 -18.28 -17.31 -4.86
C VAL A 543 -17.70 -18.70 -5.01
N PRO A 544 -18.36 -19.76 -4.50
CA PRO A 544 -17.93 -21.12 -4.72
C PRO A 544 -17.84 -21.44 -6.21
N ASP A 545 -16.80 -22.16 -6.63
CA ASP A 545 -16.67 -22.65 -8.00
C ASP A 545 -17.83 -23.61 -8.32
N LEU A 546 -18.67 -23.24 -9.28
CA LEU A 546 -19.81 -24.03 -9.72
C LEU A 546 -19.48 -24.96 -10.90
N GLY A 547 -18.23 -24.95 -11.38
CA GLY A 547 -17.75 -25.83 -12.46
C GLY A 547 -18.23 -25.44 -13.86
N SER A 548 -18.78 -24.24 -14.04
CA SER A 548 -19.16 -23.64 -15.31
C SER A 548 -18.55 -22.25 -15.45
N ASP A 549 -18.28 -21.81 -16.68
CA ASP A 549 -17.81 -20.44 -16.91
C ASP A 549 -18.89 -19.43 -16.49
N PRO A 550 -18.52 -18.37 -15.74
CA PRO A 550 -19.48 -17.38 -15.28
C PRO A 550 -20.01 -16.55 -16.45
N ILE A 551 -21.29 -16.16 -16.38
CA ILE A 551 -21.99 -15.45 -17.46
C ILE A 551 -22.69 -14.20 -16.93
N VAL A 552 -22.51 -13.07 -17.64
CA VAL A 552 -23.30 -11.84 -17.44
C VAL A 552 -24.64 -12.00 -18.16
N LYS A 553 -25.74 -12.09 -17.41
CA LYS A 553 -27.12 -12.20 -17.93
C LYS A 553 -27.81 -10.87 -18.15
N GLU A 554 -27.43 -9.85 -17.38
CA GLU A 554 -27.96 -8.49 -17.41
C GLU A 554 -26.80 -7.51 -17.23
N GLY A 555 -26.83 -6.38 -17.94
CA GLY A 555 -25.76 -5.38 -17.98
C GLY A 555 -24.73 -5.65 -19.08
N GLU A 556 -23.98 -4.62 -19.48
CA GLU A 556 -22.86 -4.75 -20.42
C GLU A 556 -21.58 -5.12 -19.69
N GLY A 557 -20.86 -6.13 -20.20
CA GLY A 557 -19.61 -6.61 -19.59
C GLY A 557 -19.32 -8.07 -19.91
N SER A 558 -18.27 -8.59 -19.31
CA SER A 558 -17.90 -10.01 -19.36
C SER A 558 -17.55 -10.53 -17.97
N ALA A 559 -17.71 -11.84 -17.75
CA ALA A 559 -17.29 -12.48 -16.51
C ALA A 559 -16.29 -13.60 -16.81
N ARG A 560 -15.34 -13.82 -15.90
CA ARG A 560 -14.41 -14.95 -15.94
C ARG A 560 -13.91 -15.28 -14.55
N THR A 561 -13.39 -16.50 -14.38
CA THR A 561 -12.68 -16.86 -13.15
C THR A 561 -11.25 -16.33 -13.16
N VAL A 562 -10.82 -15.70 -12.07
CA VAL A 562 -9.45 -15.22 -11.85
C VAL A 562 -8.96 -15.65 -10.46
N VAL A 563 -7.64 -15.58 -10.25
CA VAL A 563 -7.04 -15.77 -8.93
C VAL A 563 -6.44 -14.45 -8.44
N ARG A 564 -6.79 -14.06 -7.22
CA ARG A 564 -6.27 -12.87 -6.52
C ARG A 564 -5.96 -13.24 -5.08
N HIS A 565 -4.83 -12.81 -4.54
CA HIS A 565 -4.39 -13.23 -3.20
C HIS A 565 -4.51 -14.76 -2.96
N GLY A 566 -4.22 -15.56 -3.99
CA GLY A 566 -4.32 -17.03 -3.95
C GLY A 566 -5.75 -17.61 -3.90
N ARG A 567 -6.78 -16.76 -3.89
CA ARG A 567 -8.20 -17.14 -3.87
C ARG A 567 -8.83 -16.98 -5.25
N SER A 568 -9.74 -17.90 -5.60
CA SER A 568 -10.51 -17.80 -6.85
C SER A 568 -11.68 -16.82 -6.70
N PHE A 569 -11.89 -15.99 -7.71
CA PHE A 569 -12.99 -15.03 -7.80
C PHE A 569 -13.62 -15.10 -9.18
N VAL A 570 -14.91 -14.75 -9.26
CA VAL A 570 -15.53 -14.34 -10.52
C VAL A 570 -15.26 -12.85 -10.71
N GLU A 571 -14.48 -12.49 -11.74
CA GLU A 571 -14.21 -11.11 -12.17
C GLU A 571 -15.23 -10.67 -13.20
N LEU A 572 -16.09 -9.72 -12.84
CA LEU A 572 -16.87 -8.93 -13.76
C LEU A 572 -15.99 -7.80 -14.32
N THR A 573 -15.78 -7.82 -15.63
CA THR A 573 -15.24 -6.69 -16.40
C THR A 573 -16.40 -5.84 -16.90
N ALA A 574 -16.48 -4.59 -16.46
CA ALA A 574 -17.50 -3.65 -16.93
C ALA A 574 -17.02 -2.20 -16.83
N ASP A 575 -17.58 -1.32 -17.66
CA ASP A 575 -17.47 0.12 -17.45
C ASP A 575 -18.51 0.53 -16.41
N ILE A 576 -18.08 1.21 -15.35
CA ILE A 576 -18.99 1.79 -14.36
C ILE A 576 -19.24 3.24 -14.78
N VAL A 577 -20.48 3.59 -15.11
CA VAL A 577 -20.85 4.98 -15.38
C VAL A 577 -21.19 5.73 -14.09
N ALA A 578 -21.13 7.05 -14.11
CA ALA A 578 -21.58 7.86 -12.97
C ALA A 578 -23.07 7.59 -12.66
N GLY A 579 -23.40 7.49 -11.38
CA GLY A 579 -24.72 7.07 -10.90
C GLY A 579 -24.83 5.56 -10.69
N ASP A 580 -26.03 5.02 -10.87
CA ASP A 580 -26.35 3.62 -10.56
C ASP A 580 -26.09 2.69 -11.74
N ASN A 581 -25.45 1.57 -11.45
CA ASN A 581 -25.11 0.51 -12.39
C ASN A 581 -25.59 -0.84 -11.85
N ARG A 582 -25.94 -1.77 -12.75
CA ARG A 582 -26.45 -3.08 -12.36
C ARG A 582 -26.03 -4.16 -13.34
N TRP A 583 -25.61 -5.30 -12.78
CA TRP A 583 -25.35 -6.54 -13.51
C TRP A 583 -25.99 -7.73 -12.81
N VAL A 584 -26.29 -8.78 -13.57
CA VAL A 584 -26.66 -10.09 -13.02
C VAL A 584 -25.68 -11.12 -13.53
N ILE A 585 -24.99 -11.79 -12.62
CA ILE A 585 -23.94 -12.77 -12.93
C ILE A 585 -24.42 -14.14 -12.47
N THR A 586 -24.33 -15.12 -13.35
CA THR A 586 -24.36 -16.53 -12.93
C THR A 586 -22.92 -16.95 -12.69
N PRO A 587 -22.51 -17.15 -11.43
CA PRO A 587 -21.14 -17.50 -11.10
C PRO A 587 -20.75 -18.92 -11.54
#